data_AF-A0A838RQT2-F1
#
_entry.id   AF-A0A838RQT2-F1
#
_cell.length_a   1.000
_cell.length_b   1.000
_cell.length_c   1.000
_cell.angle_alpha   90.00
_cell.angle_beta   90.00
_cell.angle_gamma   90.00
#
_symmetry.space_group_name_H-M   'P 1'
#
loop_
_entity.id
_entity.type
_entity.pdbx_description
1 polymer ?
#
loop_
_entity_poly.entity_id
_entity_poly.type
_entity_poly.pdbx_seq_one_letter_code
_entity_poly.pdbx_strand_id
1 'polypeptide(L)'
;MTCPPTDLTARKRAMCIENITRVLIQLSWLAQKQFTQSVAQHELTLPQFLTLAFLVKAQQHCPMNQLAEATHQDAATMTGIV
;
A
#
# COMPACT_ATOMS: atom_id res chain seq x y z
N MET A 1 -3.45 -2.89 51.07
CA MET A 1 -3.14 -3.69 49.87
C MET A 1 -3.94 -3.13 48.71
N THR A 2 -3.39 -2.14 47.99
CA THR A 2 -3.99 -1.55 46.79
C THR A 2 -3.24 -2.07 45.57
N CYS A 3 -3.92 -2.80 44.71
CA CYS A 3 -3.43 -3.28 43.41
C CYS A 3 -3.19 -2.07 42.49
N PRO A 4 -2.13 -2.02 41.64
CA PRO A 4 -1.76 -0.79 40.96
C PRO A 4 -2.63 -0.51 39.72
N PRO A 5 -2.96 0.76 39.40
CA PRO A 5 -3.81 1.17 38.28
C PRO A 5 -3.17 1.04 36.88
N THR A 6 -1.94 0.50 36.80
CA THR A 6 -1.11 0.49 35.59
C THR A 6 -1.62 -0.48 34.51
N ASP A 7 -2.21 -1.60 34.91
CA ASP A 7 -2.69 -2.67 34.01
C ASP A 7 -3.92 -2.23 33.18
N LEU A 8 -4.89 -1.55 33.82
CA LEU A 8 -6.10 -1.09 33.14
C LEU A 8 -5.80 -0.05 32.05
N THR A 9 -4.83 0.83 32.28
CA THR A 9 -4.43 1.87 31.32
C THR A 9 -3.64 1.29 30.15
N ALA A 10 -2.77 0.31 30.40
CA ALA A 10 -2.06 -0.42 29.35
C ALA A 10 -3.03 -1.22 28.45
N ARG A 11 -3.99 -1.93 29.05
CA ARG A 11 -5.03 -2.67 28.33
C ARG A 11 -5.92 -1.77 27.46
N LYS A 12 -6.36 -0.63 27.99
CA LYS A 12 -7.14 0.36 27.22
C LYS A 12 -6.36 0.89 26.00
N ARG A 13 -5.06 1.15 26.16
CA ARG A 13 -4.19 1.56 25.04
C ARG A 13 -4.04 0.47 23.99
N ALA A 14 -3.80 -0.78 24.40
CA ALA A 14 -3.71 -1.91 23.48
C ALA A 14 -5.01 -2.08 22.66
N MET A 15 -6.17 -2.00 23.31
CA MET A 15 -7.47 -2.08 22.64
C MET A 15 -7.70 -0.91 21.66
N CYS A 16 -7.29 0.31 22.04
CA CYS A 16 -7.35 1.47 21.17
C CYS A 16 -6.46 1.29 19.92
N ILE A 17 -5.23 0.82 20.11
CA ILE A 17 -4.29 0.53 19.00
C ILE A 17 -4.87 -0.56 18.09
N GLU A 18 -5.44 -1.62 18.66
CA GLU A 18 -6.08 -2.68 17.89
C GLU A 18 -7.25 -2.15 17.05
N ASN A 19 -8.11 -1.31 17.65
CA ASN A 19 -9.23 -0.69 16.94
C ASN A 19 -8.75 0.22 15.81
N ILE A 20 -7.74 1.06 16.06
CA ILE A 20 -7.15 1.91 15.03
C ILE A 20 -6.57 1.06 13.90
N THR A 21 -5.80 0.02 14.23
CA THR A 21 -5.20 -0.89 13.25
C THR A 21 -6.26 -1.55 12.38
N ARG A 22 -7.33 -2.05 13.01
CA ARG A 22 -8.46 -2.68 12.30
C ARG A 22 -9.12 -1.70 11.33
N VAL A 23 -9.40 -0.48 11.78
CA VAL A 23 -10.02 0.56 10.94
C VAL A 23 -9.08 0.96 9.80
N LEU A 24 -7.78 1.13 10.06
CA LEU A 24 -6.80 1.46 9.02
C LEU A 24 -6.70 0.36 7.95
N ILE A 25 -6.73 -0.92 8.33
CA ILE A 25 -6.73 -2.04 7.37
C ILE A 25 -7.99 -1.98 6.49
N GLN A 26 -9.17 -1.77 7.10
CA GLN A 26 -10.43 -1.69 6.36
C GLN A 26 -10.47 -0.50 5.40
N LEU A 27 -10.01 0.67 5.86
CA LEU A 27 -9.91 1.87 5.02
C LEU A 27 -8.90 1.69 3.89
N SER A 28 -7.74 1.08 4.17
CA SER A 28 -6.72 0.80 3.15
C SER A 28 -7.26 -0.14 2.08
N TRP A 29 -7.98 -1.18 2.47
CA TRP A 29 -8.60 -2.12 1.52
C TRP A 29 -9.67 -1.44 0.66
N LEU A 30 -10.55 -0.62 1.28
CA LEU A 30 -11.58 0.12 0.54
C LEU A 30 -10.95 1.10 -0.45
N ALA A 31 -9.95 1.86 -0.01
CA ALA A 31 -9.23 2.81 -0.85
C ALA A 31 -8.53 2.09 -2.01
N GLN A 32 -7.85 0.98 -1.75
CA GLN A 32 -7.19 0.19 -2.80
C GLN A 32 -8.18 -0.35 -3.82
N LYS A 33 -9.35 -0.84 -3.37
CA LYS A 33 -10.40 -1.33 -4.27
C LYS A 33 -10.96 -0.22 -5.16
N GLN A 34 -11.29 0.92 -4.58
CA GLN A 34 -11.79 2.08 -5.32
C GLN A 34 -10.75 2.61 -6.31
N PHE A 35 -9.48 2.68 -5.88
CA PHE A 35 -8.39 3.12 -6.73
C PHE A 35 -8.18 2.17 -7.91
N THR A 36 -8.14 0.85 -7.65
CA THR A 36 -8.02 -0.17 -8.72
C THR A 36 -9.17 -0.08 -9.71
N GLN A 37 -10.40 0.15 -9.23
CA GLN A 37 -11.56 0.35 -10.11
C GLN A 37 -11.43 1.61 -10.97
N SER A 38 -10.94 2.71 -10.40
CA SER A 38 -10.67 3.94 -11.15
C SER A 38 -9.59 3.74 -12.20
N VAL A 39 -8.51 3.03 -11.88
CA VAL A 39 -7.42 2.72 -12.83
C VAL A 39 -7.95 1.85 -13.99
N ALA A 40 -8.79 0.87 -13.69
CA ALA A 40 -9.38 -0.01 -14.70
C ALA A 40 -10.27 0.73 -15.72
N GLN A 41 -10.83 1.89 -15.37
CA GLN A 41 -11.58 2.74 -16.32
C GLN A 41 -10.69 3.30 -17.43
N HIS A 42 -9.37 3.30 -17.24
CA HIS A 42 -8.37 3.69 -18.24
C HIS A 42 -7.73 2.50 -18.95
N GLU A 43 -8.33 1.30 -18.85
CA GLU A 43 -7.81 0.05 -19.44
C GLU A 43 -6.42 -0.34 -18.91
N LEU A 44 -6.08 0.13 -17.72
CA LEU A 44 -4.82 -0.18 -17.04
C LEU A 44 -5.06 -1.15 -15.88
N THR A 45 -4.06 -1.97 -15.64
CA THR A 45 -3.89 -2.66 -14.36
C THR A 45 -3.21 -1.73 -13.35
N LEU A 46 -3.38 -2.00 -12.05
CA LEU A 46 -2.71 -1.23 -11.00
C LEU A 46 -1.17 -1.22 -11.15
N PRO A 47 -0.49 -2.36 -11.45
CA PRO A 47 0.95 -2.36 -11.71
C PRO A 47 1.35 -1.48 -12.90
N GLN A 48 0.62 -1.54 -14.02
CA GLN A 48 0.89 -0.69 -15.19
C GLN A 48 0.77 0.80 -14.84
N PHE A 49 -0.26 1.19 -14.08
CA PHE A 49 -0.40 2.57 -13.61
C PHE A 49 0.79 3.01 -12.75
N LEU A 50 1.24 2.18 -11.81
CA LEU A 50 2.37 2.50 -10.94
C LEU A 50 3.68 2.64 -11.72
N THR A 51 3.90 1.78 -12.72
CA THR A 51 5.03 1.89 -13.64
C THR A 51 5.02 3.20 -14.40
N LEU A 52 3.86 3.61 -14.96
CA LEU A 52 3.71 4.88 -15.65
C LEU A 52 3.93 6.08 -14.71
N ALA A 53 3.34 6.05 -13.51
CA ALA A 53 3.51 7.10 -12.52
C ALA A 53 4.98 7.26 -12.11
N PHE A 54 5.71 6.16 -11.96
CA PHE A 54 7.14 6.19 -11.68
C PHE A 54 7.94 6.77 -12.84
N LEU A 55 7.66 6.36 -14.09
CA LEU A 55 8.32 6.90 -15.28
C LEU A 55 8.13 8.41 -15.42
N VAL A 56 6.90 8.90 -15.22
CA VAL A 56 6.59 10.34 -15.24
C VAL A 56 7.40 11.08 -14.17
N LYS A 57 7.52 10.51 -12.97
CA LYS A 57 8.28 11.10 -11.85
C LYS A 57 9.80 11.07 -12.08
N ALA A 58 10.33 10.01 -12.70
CA ALA A 58 11.76 9.82 -12.88
C ALA A 58 12.37 10.81 -13.90
N GLN A 59 11.56 11.38 -14.80
CA GLN A 59 11.96 12.37 -15.83
C GLN A 59 13.16 11.97 -16.71
N GLN A 60 13.59 10.71 -16.68
CA GLN A 60 14.75 10.17 -17.38
C GLN A 60 14.49 8.73 -17.82
N HIS A 61 15.38 8.21 -18.67
CA HIS A 61 15.41 6.80 -19.03
C HIS A 61 15.62 5.94 -17.77
N CYS A 62 14.61 5.16 -17.40
CA CYS A 62 14.69 4.22 -16.30
C CYS A 62 14.92 2.80 -16.84
N PRO A 63 16.01 2.13 -16.45
CA PRO A 63 16.22 0.74 -16.83
C PRO A 63 15.17 -0.16 -16.17
N MET A 64 14.81 -1.24 -16.86
CA MET A 64 13.71 -2.13 -16.47
C MET A 64 13.88 -2.75 -15.07
N ASN A 65 15.12 -2.99 -14.63
CA ASN A 65 15.41 -3.48 -13.29
C ASN A 65 15.05 -2.48 -12.19
N GLN A 66 15.27 -1.17 -12.43
CA GLN A 66 14.89 -0.11 -11.51
C GLN A 66 13.37 0.07 -11.47
N LEU A 67 12.68 -0.10 -12.61
CA LEU A 67 11.22 -0.13 -12.63
C LEU A 67 10.67 -1.29 -11.79
N ALA A 68 11.22 -2.50 -11.96
CA ALA A 68 10.81 -3.67 -11.19
C ALA A 68 10.98 -3.44 -9.69
N GLU A 69 12.14 -2.94 -9.25
CA GLU A 69 12.41 -2.66 -7.85
C GLU A 69 11.49 -1.55 -7.30
N ALA A 70 11.37 -0.43 -8.02
CA ALA A 70 10.60 0.73 -7.57
C ALA A 70 9.07 0.48 -7.51
N THR A 71 8.58 -0.50 -8.27
CA THR A 71 7.16 -0.90 -8.31
C THR A 71 6.89 -2.21 -7.57
N HIS A 72 7.90 -2.76 -6.88
CA HIS A 72 7.84 -4.03 -6.16
C HIS A 72 7.35 -5.20 -7.03
N GLN A 73 7.76 -5.25 -8.28
CA GLN A 73 7.51 -6.34 -9.21
C GLN A 73 8.77 -7.18 -9.39
N ASP A 74 8.61 -8.46 -9.72
CA ASP A 74 9.74 -9.24 -10.23
C ASP A 74 10.04 -8.90 -11.70
N ALA A 75 11.22 -9.32 -12.18
CA ALA A 75 11.68 -9.00 -13.52
C ALA A 75 10.81 -9.60 -14.63
N ALA A 76 10.23 -10.79 -14.42
CA ALA A 76 9.38 -11.45 -15.40
C ALA A 76 8.04 -10.70 -15.54
N THR A 77 7.46 -10.30 -14.41
CA THR A 77 6.24 -9.51 -14.33
C THR A 77 6.46 -8.13 -14.96
N MET A 78 7.58 -7.45 -14.67
CA MET A 78 7.91 -6.17 -15.31
C MET A 78 8.07 -6.30 -16.83
N THR A 79 8.62 -7.41 -17.32
CA THR A 79 8.72 -7.69 -18.77
C THR A 79 7.34 -7.84 -19.42
N GLY A 80 6.33 -8.34 -18.70
CA GLY A 80 4.95 -8.39 -19.20
C GLY A 80 4.19 -7.07 -19.06
N ILE A 81 4.68 -6.13 -18.25
CA ILE A 81 4.09 -4.81 -18.04
C ILE A 81 4.53 -3.80 -19.12
N VAL A 82 5.82 -3.83 -19.51
CA VAL A 82 6.43 -2.95 -20.53
C VAL A 82 6.17 -3.48 -21.94
#